data_AF-A0AA39KIL6-F1
#
_entry.id   AF-A0AA39KIL6-F1
#
_cell.length_a   1.000
_cell.length_b   1.000
_cell.length_c   1.000
_cell.angle_alpha   90.00
_cell.angle_beta   90.00
_cell.angle_gamma   90.00
#
_symmetry.space_group_name_H-M   'P 1'
#
loop_
_entity.id
_entity.type
_entity.pdbx_description
1 polymer ?
#
loop_
_entity_poly.entity_id
_entity_poly.type
_entity_poly.pdbx_seq_one_letter_code
_entity_poly.pdbx_strand_id
1 'polypeptide(L)'
;MFSVETDPNRAPDCDPTQCILPDCFCSADGTRIPGNLEPTQVPQMITITFNGAINIDNIDLYEEIFNNQRQNPNGCTIRGTFFVSHKYTNYSAVQDLHRKGHEISVFSLTHKDDPQYWTLGSYDDWLAEMAGARLIIERFANITDGSIIGVRAPYLRVGGNKQFEMMADQFFVYDSSITASLGRVPIWPYTLYFRMPHKCNGNSGNCPSRSHPVWEMVMNELDRRDDPTFDESLPGCHMVDSCSNVQTGEQFGRLLRHNFNRHYNSNRAPLGLHFHASWLKSKKEYRDELIKFIEEMVLKQDVYFVTMMQP
;
A
#
# COMPACT_ATOMS: atom_id res chain seq x y z
N MET A 1 19.94 15.20 12.56
CA MET A 1 18.81 14.25 12.45
C MET A 1 19.35 12.90 12.87
N PHE A 2 18.76 12.22 13.85
CA PHE A 2 19.21 10.88 14.24
C PHE A 2 18.75 9.86 13.19
N SER A 3 19.60 8.90 12.83
CA SER A 3 19.21 7.79 11.96
C SER A 3 18.58 6.66 12.78
N VAL A 4 17.94 5.70 12.10
CA VAL A 4 17.39 4.48 12.74
C VAL A 4 18.42 3.76 13.62
N GLU A 5 19.70 3.81 13.27
CA GLU A 5 20.76 3.13 14.03
C GLU A 5 21.32 3.98 15.19
N THR A 6 21.26 5.31 15.07
CA THR A 6 21.95 6.25 15.97
C THR A 6 21.03 7.01 16.93
N ASP A 7 19.71 6.85 16.81
CA ASP A 7 18.75 7.46 17.74
C ASP A 7 18.87 6.83 19.14
N PRO A 8 19.15 7.62 20.20
CA PRO A 8 19.21 7.11 21.56
C PRO A 8 17.87 6.57 22.07
N ASN A 9 16.75 7.04 21.51
CA ASN A 9 15.39 6.60 21.84
C ASN A 9 14.83 5.67 20.75
N ARG A 10 15.71 4.96 20.02
CA ARG A 10 15.28 4.05 18.96
C ARG A 10 14.36 2.95 19.50
N ALA A 11 13.38 2.56 18.69
CA ALA A 11 12.55 1.41 18.99
C ALA A 11 13.43 0.16 19.19
N PRO A 12 13.12 -0.69 20.18
CA PRO A 12 13.83 -1.95 20.36
C PRO A 12 13.58 -2.90 19.20
N ASP A 13 14.44 -3.90 19.04
CA ASP A 13 14.17 -5.02 18.12
C ASP A 13 12.90 -5.75 18.56
N CYS A 14 12.20 -6.38 17.61
CA CYS A 14 10.92 -7.05 17.85
C CYS A 14 11.00 -8.04 19.04
N ASP A 15 10.14 -7.83 20.04
CA ASP A 15 9.91 -8.76 21.14
C ASP A 15 8.50 -9.38 21.00
N PRO A 16 8.40 -10.63 20.48
CA PRO A 16 7.12 -11.31 20.31
C PRO A 16 6.37 -11.59 21.63
N THR A 17 7.02 -11.46 22.78
CA THR A 17 6.37 -11.65 24.09
C THR A 17 5.60 -10.40 24.54
N GLN A 18 5.96 -9.23 24.01
CA GLN A 18 5.29 -7.96 24.27
C GLN A 18 4.39 -7.53 23.10
N CYS A 19 4.74 -7.92 21.87
CA CYS A 19 3.99 -7.61 20.68
C CYS A 19 2.94 -8.69 20.37
N ILE A 20 1.71 -8.48 20.84
CA ILE A 20 0.63 -9.47 20.78
C ILE A 20 -0.54 -8.92 19.94
N LEU A 21 -1.09 -9.76 19.06
CA LEU A 21 -2.29 -9.45 18.29
C LEU A 21 -3.52 -9.25 19.22
N PRO A 22 -4.48 -8.38 18.86
CA PRO A 22 -4.58 -7.65 17.59
C PRO A 22 -3.84 -6.31 17.57
N ASP A 23 -3.30 -5.84 18.70
CA ASP A 23 -2.79 -4.47 18.82
C ASP A 23 -1.38 -4.30 18.25
N CYS A 24 -0.57 -5.36 18.29
CA CYS A 24 0.81 -5.35 17.82
C CYS A 24 1.14 -6.61 17.04
N PHE A 25 1.86 -6.44 15.93
CA PHE A 25 2.46 -7.55 15.21
C PHE A 25 3.87 -7.19 14.70
N CYS A 26 4.84 -8.06 14.99
CA CYS A 26 6.19 -7.96 14.46
C CYS A 26 6.83 -9.35 14.37
N SER A 27 7.89 -9.45 13.57
CA SER A 27 8.83 -10.56 13.59
C SER A 27 10.24 -10.05 13.29
N ALA A 28 11.27 -10.85 13.55
CA ALA A 28 12.66 -10.41 13.45
C ALA A 28 13.05 -9.92 12.04
N ASP A 29 12.49 -10.54 11.00
CA ASP A 29 12.75 -10.26 9.59
C ASP A 29 11.48 -9.89 8.80
N GLY A 30 10.32 -9.83 9.48
CA GLY A 30 9.05 -9.45 8.88
C GLY A 30 8.41 -10.54 8.01
N THR A 31 8.98 -11.74 7.95
CA THR A 31 8.51 -12.81 7.04
C THR A 31 7.55 -13.80 7.68
N ARG A 32 7.42 -13.78 9.01
CA ARG A 32 6.55 -14.70 9.76
C ARG A 32 5.08 -14.39 9.50
N ILE A 33 4.28 -15.44 9.34
CA ILE A 33 2.83 -15.34 9.19
C ILE A 33 2.16 -15.00 10.53
N PRO A 34 1.24 -14.02 10.59
CA PRO A 34 0.43 -13.75 11.78
C PRO A 34 -0.28 -15.00 12.32
N GLY A 35 -0.32 -15.15 13.64
CA GLY A 35 -0.92 -16.33 14.29
C GLY A 35 -0.17 -17.65 14.09
N ASN A 36 1.02 -17.63 13.47
CA ASN A 36 1.85 -18.81 13.21
C ASN A 36 1.10 -19.92 12.43
N LEU A 37 0.26 -19.51 11.47
CA LEU A 37 -0.44 -20.40 10.57
C LEU A 37 0.52 -20.98 9.52
N GLU A 38 0.23 -22.18 9.04
CA GLU A 38 0.93 -22.73 7.89
C GLU A 38 0.53 -21.95 6.61
N PRO A 39 1.45 -21.70 5.67
CA PRO A 39 1.15 -20.93 4.45
C PRO A 39 -0.05 -21.46 3.68
N THR A 40 -0.28 -22.77 3.66
CA THR A 40 -1.42 -23.41 2.97
C THR A 40 -2.79 -23.09 3.59
N GLN A 41 -2.82 -22.58 4.83
CA GLN A 41 -4.04 -22.19 5.53
C GLN A 41 -4.34 -20.69 5.40
N VAL A 42 -3.40 -19.91 4.90
CA VAL A 42 -3.53 -18.45 4.80
C VAL A 42 -4.17 -18.09 3.45
N PRO A 43 -5.26 -17.31 3.39
CA PRO A 43 -5.72 -16.78 2.13
C PRO A 43 -4.69 -15.81 1.54
N GLN A 44 -4.38 -15.93 0.26
CA GLN A 44 -3.55 -14.94 -0.41
C GLN A 44 -4.37 -13.67 -0.64
N MET A 45 -3.98 -12.61 0.07
CA MET A 45 -4.59 -11.30 -0.08
C MET A 45 -3.89 -10.51 -1.18
N ILE A 46 -4.68 -9.80 -1.99
CA ILE A 46 -4.20 -8.89 -3.01
C ILE A 46 -4.85 -7.53 -2.76
N THR A 47 -4.03 -6.50 -2.54
CA THR A 47 -4.49 -5.11 -2.34
C THR A 47 -4.22 -4.30 -3.60
N ILE A 48 -5.28 -3.98 -4.35
CA ILE A 48 -5.19 -3.07 -5.51
C ILE A 48 -5.39 -1.65 -5.01
N THR A 49 -4.42 -0.77 -5.28
CA THR A 49 -4.50 0.62 -4.82
C THR A 49 -4.31 1.62 -5.93
N PHE A 50 -5.04 2.73 -5.86
CA PHE A 50 -4.91 3.85 -6.77
C PHE A 50 -4.49 5.12 -6.03
N ASN A 51 -3.45 5.78 -6.54
CA ASN A 51 -2.99 7.07 -6.01
C ASN A 51 -3.46 8.22 -6.89
N GLY A 52 -3.83 9.34 -6.27
CA GLY A 52 -4.08 10.62 -6.94
C GLY A 52 -5.52 11.08 -6.90
N ALA A 53 -5.87 11.99 -7.80
CA ALA A 53 -7.20 12.60 -7.86
C ALA A 53 -8.22 11.65 -8.49
N ILE A 54 -9.44 11.60 -7.95
CA ILE A 54 -10.57 10.84 -8.53
C ILE A 54 -11.47 11.81 -9.27
N ASN A 55 -11.65 11.62 -10.58
CA ASN A 55 -12.43 12.52 -11.42
C ASN A 55 -12.95 11.82 -12.68
N ILE A 56 -13.56 12.59 -13.58
CA ILE A 56 -14.13 12.08 -14.84
C ILE A 56 -13.12 11.34 -15.72
N ASP A 57 -11.82 11.57 -15.54
CA ASP A 57 -10.78 10.93 -16.34
C ASP A 57 -10.52 9.49 -15.91
N ASN A 58 -10.96 9.04 -14.73
CA ASN A 58 -10.64 7.71 -14.21
C ASN A 58 -11.80 6.93 -13.59
N ILE A 59 -12.97 7.54 -13.35
CA ILE A 59 -14.14 6.84 -12.82
C ILE A 59 -14.57 5.66 -13.70
N ASP A 60 -14.55 5.82 -15.02
CA ASP A 60 -14.86 4.77 -16.00
C ASP A 60 -13.95 3.55 -15.87
N LEU A 61 -12.65 3.78 -15.65
CA LEU A 61 -11.67 2.72 -15.39
C LEU A 61 -12.01 1.95 -14.11
N TYR A 62 -12.35 2.67 -13.04
CA TYR A 62 -12.68 2.03 -11.76
C TYR A 62 -13.97 1.21 -11.84
N GLU A 63 -14.98 1.69 -12.56
CA GLU A 63 -16.22 0.94 -12.79
C GLU A 63 -16.00 -0.31 -13.65
N GLU A 64 -15.10 -0.23 -14.64
CA GLU A 64 -14.74 -1.38 -15.46
C GLU A 64 -13.98 -2.44 -14.67
N ILE A 65 -13.05 -2.05 -13.78
CA ILE A 65 -12.25 -2.96 -12.94
C ILE A 65 -13.08 -3.55 -11.79
N PHE A 66 -13.83 -2.73 -11.07
CA PHE A 66 -14.57 -3.11 -9.86
C PHE A 66 -16.06 -3.31 -10.12
N ASN A 67 -16.39 -4.00 -11.22
CA ASN A 67 -17.78 -4.33 -11.52
C ASN A 67 -18.33 -5.39 -10.54
N ASN A 68 -19.65 -5.50 -10.46
CA ASN A 68 -20.32 -6.42 -9.53
C ASN A 68 -20.16 -7.92 -9.90
N GLN A 69 -19.58 -8.23 -11.05
CA GLN A 69 -19.41 -9.61 -11.53
C GLN A 69 -18.16 -10.27 -10.94
N ARG A 70 -17.16 -9.48 -10.51
CA ARG A 70 -15.92 -9.99 -9.92
C ARG A 70 -16.09 -10.10 -8.40
N GLN A 71 -16.20 -11.32 -7.91
CA GLN A 71 -16.46 -11.62 -6.51
C GLN A 71 -15.33 -12.46 -5.92
N ASN A 72 -14.98 -12.16 -4.68
CA ASN A 72 -14.13 -13.01 -3.85
C ASN A 72 -14.85 -14.34 -3.52
N PRO A 73 -14.12 -15.37 -3.05
CA PRO A 73 -14.71 -16.67 -2.72
C PRO A 73 -15.85 -16.64 -1.68
N ASN A 74 -15.95 -15.56 -0.90
CA ASN A 74 -17.05 -15.33 0.06
C ASN A 74 -18.31 -14.70 -0.57
N GLY A 75 -18.34 -14.47 -1.89
CA GLY A 75 -19.46 -13.85 -2.61
C GLY A 75 -19.51 -12.32 -2.54
N CYS A 76 -18.61 -11.68 -1.80
CA CYS A 76 -18.49 -10.23 -1.80
C CYS A 76 -17.75 -9.75 -3.06
N THR A 77 -18.17 -8.62 -3.63
CA THR A 77 -17.44 -7.99 -4.73
C THR A 77 -16.03 -7.61 -4.31
N ILE A 78 -15.07 -7.75 -5.24
CA ILE A 78 -13.68 -7.37 -4.99
C ILE A 78 -13.57 -5.90 -4.57
N ARG A 79 -12.62 -5.60 -3.67
CA ARG A 79 -12.40 -4.26 -3.15
C ARG A 79 -11.02 -3.73 -3.52
N GLY A 80 -10.86 -2.41 -3.38
CA GLY A 80 -9.62 -1.70 -3.65
C GLY A 80 -9.53 -0.48 -2.73
N THR A 81 -8.33 0.07 -2.62
CA THR A 81 -8.03 1.23 -1.75
C THR A 81 -7.61 2.43 -2.60
N PHE A 82 -8.21 3.58 -2.33
CA PHE A 82 -7.92 4.83 -3.05
C PHE A 82 -7.22 5.81 -2.12
N PHE A 83 -5.97 6.12 -2.42
CA PHE A 83 -5.21 7.18 -1.76
C PHE A 83 -5.47 8.49 -2.50
N VAL A 84 -6.39 9.29 -1.97
CA VAL A 84 -6.98 10.44 -2.64
C VAL A 84 -6.22 11.72 -2.33
N SER A 85 -5.80 12.44 -3.37
CA SER A 85 -5.29 13.81 -3.25
C SER A 85 -6.39 14.84 -3.50
N HIS A 86 -6.28 16.04 -2.92
CA HIS A 86 -7.37 17.02 -2.98
C HIS A 86 -7.55 17.64 -4.38
N LYS A 87 -6.46 18.10 -4.99
CA LYS A 87 -6.52 18.90 -6.23
C LYS A 87 -7.18 18.13 -7.37
N TYR A 88 -8.22 18.72 -7.97
CA TYR A 88 -9.02 18.16 -9.08
C TYR A 88 -9.88 16.93 -8.75
N THR A 89 -10.02 16.57 -7.46
CA THR A 89 -10.89 15.47 -7.05
C THR A 89 -12.36 15.87 -7.07
N ASN A 90 -13.19 15.01 -7.66
CA ASN A 90 -14.65 15.04 -7.58
C ASN A 90 -15.10 14.23 -6.35
N TYR A 91 -15.46 14.92 -5.28
CA TYR A 91 -15.87 14.28 -4.02
C TYR A 91 -17.19 13.50 -4.09
N SER A 92 -18.06 13.79 -5.05
CA SER A 92 -19.25 12.95 -5.29
C SER A 92 -18.87 11.56 -5.79
N ALA A 93 -17.80 11.46 -6.59
CA ALA A 93 -17.28 10.17 -7.04
C ALA A 93 -16.54 9.43 -5.91
N VAL A 94 -15.82 10.16 -5.05
CA VAL A 94 -15.22 9.60 -3.83
C VAL A 94 -16.29 9.00 -2.92
N GLN A 95 -17.40 9.73 -2.71
CA GLN A 95 -18.55 9.26 -1.96
C GLN A 95 -19.14 7.98 -2.57
N ASP A 96 -19.29 7.91 -3.89
CA ASP A 96 -19.85 6.72 -4.54
C ASP A 96 -18.93 5.50 -4.42
N LEU A 97 -17.61 5.68 -4.53
CA LEU A 97 -16.63 4.62 -4.31
C LEU A 97 -16.66 4.10 -2.87
N HIS A 98 -16.71 5.00 -1.87
CA HIS A 98 -16.87 4.63 -0.47
C HIS A 98 -18.18 3.88 -0.23
N ARG A 99 -19.30 4.40 -0.75
CA ARG A 99 -20.62 3.76 -0.68
C ARG A 99 -20.64 2.38 -1.32
N LYS A 100 -19.90 2.18 -2.42
CA LYS A 100 -19.73 0.88 -3.07
C LYS A 100 -18.94 -0.09 -2.20
N GLY A 101 -18.19 0.37 -1.19
CA GLY A 101 -17.43 -0.43 -0.23
C GLY A 101 -15.92 -0.42 -0.47
N HIS A 102 -15.42 0.46 -1.33
CA HIS A 102 -13.98 0.67 -1.48
C HIS A 102 -13.44 1.51 -0.32
N GLU A 103 -12.17 1.30 0.02
CA GLU A 103 -11.53 2.09 1.06
C GLU A 103 -11.03 3.42 0.50
N ILE A 104 -11.29 4.50 1.25
CA ILE A 104 -10.78 5.84 0.95
C ILE A 104 -9.73 6.21 2.00
N SER A 105 -8.56 6.60 1.52
CA SER A 105 -7.38 6.96 2.31
C SER A 105 -6.79 8.28 1.81
N VAL A 106 -5.87 8.85 2.58
CA VAL A 106 -5.33 10.19 2.33
C VAL A 106 -4.03 10.13 1.54
N PHE A 107 -3.91 10.98 0.52
CA PHE A 107 -2.69 11.17 -0.29
C PHE A 107 -2.27 12.64 -0.39
N SER A 108 -2.22 13.31 0.77
CA SER A 108 -1.98 14.74 0.95
C SER A 108 -2.99 15.70 0.31
N LEU A 109 -2.94 16.96 0.73
CA LEU A 109 -3.78 18.02 0.19
C LEU A 109 -3.13 18.64 -1.04
N THR A 110 -1.88 19.08 -0.92
CA THR A 110 -1.23 19.89 -1.97
C THR A 110 -0.54 19.04 -3.02
N HIS A 111 -0.09 17.83 -2.65
CA HIS A 111 0.82 17.02 -3.46
C HIS A 111 1.99 17.85 -4.01
N LYS A 112 2.60 18.69 -3.16
CA LYS A 112 3.80 19.49 -3.48
C LYS A 112 4.87 18.67 -4.18
N ASP A 113 5.37 19.21 -5.30
CA ASP A 113 6.29 18.51 -6.20
C ASP A 113 7.70 18.32 -5.61
N ASP A 114 8.10 19.14 -4.64
CA ASP A 114 9.41 19.06 -4.01
C ASP A 114 9.50 17.85 -3.06
N PRO A 115 10.32 16.82 -3.37
CA PRO A 115 10.45 15.65 -2.51
C PRO A 115 11.10 15.95 -1.15
N GLN A 116 11.87 17.04 -1.05
CA GLN A 116 12.47 17.47 0.21
C GLN A 116 11.43 18.03 1.18
N TYR A 117 10.36 18.64 0.68
CA TYR A 117 9.24 19.12 1.51
C TYR A 117 8.68 17.99 2.38
N TRP A 118 8.50 16.80 1.80
CA TRP A 118 8.01 15.62 2.50
C TRP A 118 9.06 15.02 3.43
N THR A 119 10.28 14.82 2.90
CA THR A 119 11.38 14.20 3.66
C THR A 119 11.74 15.03 4.90
N LEU A 120 11.73 16.36 4.80
CA LEU A 120 12.11 17.29 5.89
C LEU A 120 10.89 17.96 6.53
N GLY A 121 9.68 17.49 6.22
CA GLY A 121 8.44 18.08 6.69
C GLY A 121 8.34 18.12 8.21
N SER A 122 7.90 19.24 8.75
CA SER A 122 7.63 19.39 10.18
C SER A 122 6.34 18.64 10.58
N TYR A 123 6.10 18.50 11.89
CA TYR A 123 4.84 17.94 12.38
C TYR A 123 3.63 18.70 11.82
N ASP A 124 3.70 20.05 11.80
CA ASP A 124 2.61 20.90 11.32
C ASP A 124 2.40 20.77 9.80
N ASP A 125 3.46 20.52 9.03
CA ASP A 125 3.35 20.22 7.60
C ASP A 125 2.56 18.93 7.37
N TRP A 126 2.95 17.84 8.06
CA TRP A 126 2.25 16.56 7.98
C TRP A 126 0.81 16.66 8.46
N LEU A 127 0.55 17.43 9.52
CA LEU A 127 -0.78 17.66 10.06
C LEU A 127 -1.67 18.37 9.04
N ALA A 128 -1.18 19.46 8.46
CA ALA A 128 -1.91 20.24 7.46
C ALA A 128 -2.19 19.43 6.18
N GLU A 129 -1.22 18.63 5.73
CA GLU A 129 -1.34 17.84 4.52
C GLU A 129 -2.23 16.61 4.68
N MET A 130 -2.11 15.87 5.78
CA MET A 130 -2.80 14.59 5.95
C MET A 130 -4.11 14.73 6.72
N ALA A 131 -4.10 15.31 7.92
CA ALA A 131 -5.33 15.51 8.67
C ALA A 131 -6.25 16.54 7.99
N GLY A 132 -5.66 17.58 7.39
CA GLY A 132 -6.40 18.53 6.56
C GLY A 132 -7.09 17.86 5.37
N ALA A 133 -6.40 16.98 4.65
CA ALA A 133 -7.01 16.22 3.55
C ALA A 133 -8.11 15.26 4.04
N ARG A 134 -7.95 14.60 5.18
CA ARG A 134 -9.02 13.80 5.81
C ARG A 134 -10.28 14.63 6.03
N LEU A 135 -10.16 15.80 6.66
CA LEU A 135 -11.30 16.70 6.93
C LEU A 135 -12.02 17.14 5.64
N ILE A 136 -11.26 17.41 4.58
CA ILE A 136 -11.83 17.75 3.26
C ILE A 136 -12.61 16.54 2.71
N ILE A 137 -12.05 15.34 2.74
CA ILE A 137 -12.75 14.14 2.25
C ILE A 137 -14.02 13.89 3.07
N GLU A 138 -13.95 13.86 4.39
CA GLU A 138 -15.11 13.67 5.27
C GLU A 138 -16.22 14.68 4.98
N ARG A 139 -15.85 15.96 4.84
CA ARG A 139 -16.79 17.05 4.61
C ARG A 139 -17.44 17.00 3.23
N PHE A 140 -16.65 16.85 2.17
CA PHE A 140 -17.13 16.99 0.80
C PHE A 140 -17.63 15.68 0.19
N ALA A 141 -17.16 14.52 0.66
CA ALA A 141 -17.72 13.21 0.31
C ALA A 141 -18.79 12.72 1.30
N ASN A 142 -19.05 13.48 2.38
CA ASN A 142 -20.03 13.15 3.42
C ASN A 142 -19.82 11.74 4.01
N ILE A 143 -18.58 11.46 4.40
CA ILE A 143 -18.17 10.22 5.07
C ILE A 143 -18.02 10.54 6.56
N THR A 144 -18.80 9.87 7.41
CA THR A 144 -18.94 10.22 8.84
C THR A 144 -18.73 9.04 9.79
N ASP A 145 -18.39 7.87 9.26
CA ASP A 145 -18.17 6.63 10.01
C ASP A 145 -16.74 6.49 10.55
N GLY A 146 -15.89 7.49 10.34
CA GLY A 146 -14.50 7.48 10.78
C GLY A 146 -13.62 6.51 9.99
N SER A 147 -14.03 6.07 8.80
CA SER A 147 -13.31 5.05 8.03
C SER A 147 -12.07 5.56 7.28
N ILE A 148 -11.73 6.86 7.37
CA ILE A 148 -10.59 7.45 6.65
C ILE A 148 -9.35 7.42 7.56
N ILE A 149 -8.69 6.26 7.55
CA ILE A 149 -7.67 5.90 8.54
C ILE A 149 -6.29 5.58 7.95
N GLY A 150 -6.19 5.48 6.63
CA GLY A 150 -4.95 5.21 5.92
C GLY A 150 -4.25 6.46 5.39
N VAL A 151 -2.92 6.45 5.42
CA VAL A 151 -2.06 7.48 4.83
C VAL A 151 -1.11 6.87 3.81
N ARG A 152 -0.85 7.62 2.73
CA ARG A 152 0.31 7.40 1.87
C ARG A 152 0.98 8.74 1.55
N ALA A 153 2.30 8.78 1.68
CA ALA A 153 3.10 9.95 1.40
C ALA A 153 3.33 10.14 -0.11
N PRO A 154 3.17 11.37 -0.65
CA PRO A 154 3.54 11.67 -2.02
C PRO A 154 4.99 11.28 -2.33
N TYR A 155 5.19 10.73 -3.53
CA TYR A 155 6.49 10.20 -4.00
C TYR A 155 7.12 9.14 -3.07
N LEU A 156 6.34 8.57 -2.14
CA LEU A 156 6.78 7.66 -1.09
C LEU A 156 7.94 8.24 -0.25
N ARG A 157 7.93 9.56 -0.06
CA ARG A 157 8.92 10.25 0.78
C ARG A 157 8.46 10.23 2.23
N VAL A 158 9.01 9.27 2.97
CA VAL A 158 8.73 9.09 4.40
C VAL A 158 9.30 10.26 5.21
N GLY A 159 8.52 10.78 6.16
CA GLY A 159 8.83 11.96 6.97
C GLY A 159 9.56 11.66 8.28
N GLY A 160 10.25 10.52 8.39
CA GLY A 160 10.87 10.06 9.63
C GLY A 160 9.85 9.99 10.77
N ASN A 161 10.28 10.22 12.01
CA ASN A 161 9.37 10.19 13.16
C ASN A 161 8.23 11.21 13.08
N LYS A 162 8.40 12.35 12.37
CA LYS A 162 7.40 13.43 12.36
C LYS A 162 6.10 13.03 11.68
N GLN A 163 6.19 12.24 10.61
CA GLN A 163 5.04 11.64 9.96
C GLN A 163 4.25 10.76 10.94
N PHE A 164 4.93 9.85 11.63
CA PHE A 164 4.29 8.86 12.49
C PHE A 164 3.83 9.42 13.85
N GLU A 165 4.52 10.44 14.39
CA GLU A 165 4.06 11.25 15.53
C GLU A 165 2.71 11.90 15.19
N MET A 166 2.62 12.55 14.03
CA MET A 166 1.36 13.13 13.55
C MET A 166 0.28 12.07 13.36
N MET A 167 0.62 10.92 12.76
CA MET A 167 -0.36 9.86 12.54
C MET A 167 -0.95 9.31 13.84
N ALA A 168 -0.10 9.09 14.85
CA ALA A 168 -0.53 8.65 16.17
C ALA A 168 -1.44 9.68 16.85
N ASP A 169 -1.03 10.96 16.88
CA ASP A 169 -1.81 12.04 17.50
C ASP A 169 -3.13 12.32 16.78
N GLN A 170 -3.20 12.01 15.48
CA GLN A 170 -4.38 12.18 14.64
C GLN A 170 -5.19 10.89 14.44
N PHE A 171 -4.86 9.82 15.16
CA PHE A 171 -5.56 8.52 15.12
C PHE A 171 -5.66 7.91 13.71
N PHE A 172 -4.64 8.10 12.87
CA PHE A 172 -4.49 7.29 11.66
C PHE A 172 -4.02 5.88 12.06
N VAL A 173 -4.60 4.86 11.45
CA VAL A 173 -4.37 3.45 11.82
C VAL A 173 -3.11 2.91 11.14
N TYR A 174 -2.94 3.22 9.85
CA TYR A 174 -1.83 2.69 9.07
C TYR A 174 -1.23 3.69 8.09
N ASP A 175 0.07 3.54 7.85
CA ASP A 175 0.80 4.11 6.73
C ASP A 175 1.04 3.04 5.66
N SER A 176 1.13 3.46 4.39
CA SER A 176 1.57 2.61 3.29
C SER A 176 2.52 3.39 2.41
N SER A 177 3.62 3.86 3.01
CA SER A 177 4.64 4.67 2.33
C SER A 177 6.04 4.05 2.40
N ILE A 178 6.30 3.17 3.35
CA ILE A 178 7.62 2.55 3.53
C ILE A 178 7.77 1.41 2.52
N THR A 179 8.89 1.43 1.79
CA THR A 179 9.20 0.40 0.80
C THR A 179 10.17 -0.63 1.38
N ALA A 180 9.87 -1.91 1.16
CA ALA A 180 10.79 -3.01 1.43
C ALA A 180 11.48 -3.43 0.13
N SER A 181 12.81 -3.46 0.13
CA SER A 181 13.60 -3.92 -1.01
C SER A 181 13.23 -5.35 -1.41
N LEU A 182 13.38 -5.65 -2.69
CA LEU A 182 13.09 -6.97 -3.25
C LEU A 182 13.83 -8.07 -2.47
N GLY A 183 13.06 -8.89 -1.76
CA GLY A 183 13.51 -10.09 -1.06
C GLY A 183 12.92 -11.35 -1.67
N ARG A 184 13.55 -12.50 -1.39
CA ARG A 184 13.02 -13.82 -1.80
C ARG A 184 11.65 -14.09 -1.16
N VAL A 185 11.51 -13.74 0.11
CA VAL A 185 10.27 -13.87 0.88
C VAL A 185 9.77 -12.45 1.16
N PRO A 186 8.55 -12.09 0.71
CA PRO A 186 7.99 -10.76 0.98
C PRO A 186 7.67 -10.56 2.46
N ILE A 187 7.59 -9.31 2.88
CA ILE A 187 7.36 -8.90 4.27
C ILE A 187 5.86 -8.71 4.51
N TRP A 188 5.36 -9.26 5.63
CA TRP A 188 4.00 -9.01 6.13
C TRP A 188 3.89 -7.62 6.74
N PRO A 189 2.69 -6.99 6.74
CA PRO A 189 2.45 -5.78 7.51
C PRO A 189 2.93 -5.92 8.96
N TYR A 190 3.39 -4.82 9.55
CA TYR A 190 3.92 -4.83 10.92
C TYR A 190 3.60 -3.50 11.61
N THR A 191 3.56 -3.52 12.94
CA THR A 191 3.40 -2.28 13.73
C THR A 191 4.73 -1.64 14.04
N LEU A 192 4.74 -0.31 14.13
CA LEU A 192 5.93 0.50 14.43
C LEU A 192 6.21 0.68 15.93
N TYR A 193 5.62 -0.14 16.81
CA TYR A 193 6.03 -0.20 18.22
C TYR A 193 7.49 -0.66 18.37
N PHE A 194 7.93 -1.54 17.47
CA PHE A 194 9.27 -2.07 17.40
C PHE A 194 9.98 -1.60 16.14
N ARG A 195 11.29 -1.81 16.10
CA ARG A 195 12.13 -1.48 14.95
C ARG A 195 11.63 -2.20 13.70
N MET A 196 11.66 -1.48 12.57
CA MET A 196 11.33 -2.02 11.26
C MET A 196 12.16 -3.29 10.94
N PRO A 197 11.55 -4.35 10.38
CA PRO A 197 12.22 -5.62 10.11
C PRO A 197 13.10 -5.59 8.85
N HIS A 198 13.26 -4.43 8.21
CA HIS A 198 14.05 -4.27 7.00
C HIS A 198 14.77 -2.92 6.97
N LYS A 199 15.71 -2.78 6.04
CA LYS A 199 16.44 -1.53 5.85
C LYS A 199 15.53 -0.46 5.25
N CYS A 200 15.77 0.79 5.64
CA CYS A 200 15.15 1.97 5.04
C CYS A 200 15.80 2.26 3.67
N ASN A 201 15.44 1.48 2.67
CA ASN A 201 15.91 1.66 1.29
C ASN A 201 14.80 2.36 0.48
N GLY A 202 15.16 3.28 -0.42
CA GLY A 202 14.20 3.95 -1.32
C GLY A 202 13.54 5.23 -0.78
N ASN A 203 13.35 5.37 0.54
CA ASN A 203 12.63 6.49 1.17
C ASN A 203 13.53 7.69 1.58
N SER A 204 14.56 8.05 0.78
CA SER A 204 15.60 9.05 1.15
C SER A 204 16.40 8.73 2.42
N GLY A 205 16.23 7.55 3.01
CA GLY A 205 16.86 7.17 4.29
C GLY A 205 16.22 7.80 5.53
N ASN A 206 15.06 8.48 5.42
CA ASN A 206 14.38 9.12 6.55
C ASN A 206 13.17 8.29 7.04
N CYS A 207 13.40 7.04 7.44
CA CYS A 207 12.38 6.19 8.06
C CYS A 207 12.25 6.47 9.58
N PRO A 208 11.13 6.09 10.22
CA PRO A 208 10.96 6.26 11.66
C PRO A 208 12.01 5.46 12.43
N SER A 209 12.61 6.09 13.45
CA SER A 209 13.58 5.45 14.34
C SER A 209 12.97 5.05 15.68
N ARG A 210 11.86 5.68 16.09
CA ARG A 210 11.22 5.52 17.40
C ARG A 210 9.95 4.69 17.31
N SER A 211 9.43 4.31 18.48
CA SER A 211 8.18 3.57 18.59
C SER A 211 6.96 4.46 18.32
N HIS A 212 6.09 4.01 17.41
CA HIS A 212 4.82 4.67 17.06
C HIS A 212 3.68 3.66 17.02
N PRO A 213 2.49 3.96 17.58
CA PRO A 213 1.33 3.07 17.57
C PRO A 213 0.61 3.09 16.21
N VAL A 214 1.34 2.78 15.14
CA VAL A 214 0.87 2.85 13.75
C VAL A 214 1.25 1.56 13.03
N TRP A 215 0.33 1.04 12.22
CA TRP A 215 0.60 -0.08 11.31
C TRP A 215 1.31 0.40 10.05
N GLU A 216 2.30 -0.36 9.59
CA GLU A 216 2.91 -0.18 8.28
C GLU A 216 2.39 -1.28 7.34
N MET A 217 1.55 -0.87 6.39
CA MET A 217 1.16 -1.67 5.23
C MET A 217 2.26 -1.58 4.18
N VAL A 218 3.38 -2.24 4.51
CA VAL A 218 4.65 -2.16 3.79
C VAL A 218 4.52 -2.46 2.31
N MET A 219 5.16 -1.62 1.50
CA MET A 219 5.20 -1.78 0.05
C MET A 219 6.38 -2.66 -0.36
N ASN A 220 6.12 -3.96 -0.53
CA ASN A 220 7.11 -4.88 -1.06
C ASN A 220 7.42 -4.56 -2.53
N GLU A 221 8.69 -4.39 -2.88
CA GLU A 221 9.09 -4.23 -4.28
C GLU A 221 8.70 -5.46 -5.11
N LEU A 222 8.13 -5.20 -6.28
CA LEU A 222 7.85 -6.18 -7.30
C LEU A 222 9.12 -6.56 -8.04
N ASP A 223 9.25 -7.85 -8.35
CA ASP A 223 10.30 -8.39 -9.20
C ASP A 223 9.91 -8.15 -10.65
N ARG A 224 10.71 -7.34 -11.34
CA ARG A 224 10.47 -6.91 -12.72
C ARG A 224 11.27 -7.69 -13.75
N ARG A 225 11.98 -8.75 -13.38
CA ARG A 225 12.73 -9.57 -14.35
C ARG A 225 11.78 -10.25 -15.32
N ASP A 226 12.06 -10.14 -16.62
CA ASP A 226 11.30 -10.84 -17.67
C ASP A 226 11.53 -12.36 -17.61
N ASP A 227 12.76 -12.77 -17.29
CA ASP A 227 13.12 -14.15 -16.95
C ASP A 227 13.68 -14.20 -15.53
N PRO A 228 12.90 -14.65 -14.53
CA PRO A 228 13.36 -14.74 -13.15
C PRO A 228 14.36 -15.88 -12.90
N THR A 229 14.56 -16.77 -13.89
CA THR A 229 15.56 -17.85 -13.83
C THR A 229 16.94 -17.39 -14.28
N PHE A 230 17.00 -16.25 -14.99
CA PHE A 230 18.25 -15.61 -15.35
C PHE A 230 18.71 -14.69 -14.22
N ASP A 231 19.98 -14.83 -13.81
CA ASP A 231 20.56 -14.12 -12.67
C ASP A 231 20.98 -12.69 -13.03
N GLU A 232 20.01 -11.90 -13.53
CA GLU A 232 20.18 -10.45 -13.68
C GLU A 232 19.78 -9.76 -12.39
N SER A 233 20.73 -9.07 -11.75
CA SER A 233 20.46 -8.26 -10.56
C SER A 233 19.76 -6.96 -10.95
N LEU A 234 18.45 -7.00 -11.16
CA LEU A 234 17.62 -5.81 -11.35
C LEU A 234 17.03 -5.34 -10.01
N PRO A 235 17.06 -4.02 -9.71
CA PRO A 235 16.28 -3.48 -8.60
C PRO A 235 14.79 -3.72 -8.84
N GLY A 236 14.03 -3.99 -7.80
CA GLY A 236 12.58 -4.12 -7.89
C GLY A 236 11.89 -2.77 -8.14
N CYS A 237 10.56 -2.79 -8.20
CA CYS A 237 9.73 -1.61 -8.36
C CYS A 237 8.57 -1.61 -7.36
N HIS A 238 8.33 -0.49 -6.69
CA HIS A 238 7.31 -0.38 -5.63
C HIS A 238 5.93 0.09 -6.16
N MET A 239 5.92 0.91 -7.22
CA MET A 239 4.72 1.21 -8.01
C MET A 239 4.78 0.42 -9.32
N VAL A 240 3.65 -0.09 -9.82
CA VAL A 240 3.64 -0.83 -11.09
C VAL A 240 4.11 0.05 -12.26
N ASP A 241 3.71 1.32 -12.27
CA ASP A 241 4.14 2.29 -13.28
C ASP A 241 5.63 2.66 -13.20
N SER A 242 6.30 2.37 -12.07
CA SER A 242 7.75 2.54 -11.93
C SER A 242 8.57 1.37 -12.50
N CYS A 243 7.93 0.27 -12.89
CA CYS A 243 8.58 -0.89 -13.51
C CYS A 243 8.89 -0.59 -15.00
N SER A 244 9.96 0.18 -15.25
CA SER A 244 10.26 0.79 -16.57
C SER A 244 10.47 -0.17 -17.74
N ASN A 245 10.74 -1.45 -17.49
CA ASN A 245 10.89 -2.47 -18.52
C ASN A 245 9.55 -3.05 -19.01
N VAL A 246 8.44 -2.75 -18.34
CA VAL A 246 7.10 -3.20 -18.75
C VAL A 246 6.57 -2.27 -19.84
N GLN A 247 6.70 -2.71 -21.10
CA GLN A 247 6.33 -1.93 -22.28
C GLN A 247 5.15 -2.52 -23.07
N THR A 248 4.76 -3.77 -22.82
CA THR A 248 3.64 -4.44 -23.49
C THR A 248 2.67 -5.07 -22.48
N GLY A 249 1.44 -5.33 -22.90
CA GLY A 249 0.45 -6.04 -22.07
C GLY A 249 0.94 -7.43 -21.65
N GLU A 250 1.65 -8.14 -22.53
CA GLU A 250 2.21 -9.45 -22.23
C GLU A 250 3.25 -9.41 -21.10
N GLN A 251 4.16 -8.43 -21.13
CA GLN A 251 5.13 -8.20 -20.05
C GLN A 251 4.43 -7.88 -18.73
N PHE A 252 3.38 -7.05 -18.78
CA PHE A 252 2.61 -6.72 -17.59
C PHE A 252 1.89 -7.95 -17.02
N GLY A 253 1.31 -8.78 -17.88
CA GLY A 253 0.67 -10.04 -17.47
C GLY A 253 1.64 -11.03 -16.84
N ARG A 254 2.87 -11.12 -17.36
CA ARG A 254 3.94 -11.91 -16.74
C ARG A 254 4.35 -11.33 -15.38
N LEU A 255 4.52 -10.01 -15.27
CA LEU A 255 4.82 -9.33 -14.01
C LEU A 255 3.79 -9.71 -12.94
N LEU A 256 2.49 -9.57 -13.24
CA LEU A 256 1.41 -9.88 -12.30
C LEU A 256 1.48 -11.33 -11.79
N ARG A 257 1.59 -12.30 -12.71
CA ARG A 257 1.59 -13.74 -12.36
C ARG A 257 2.88 -14.17 -11.66
N HIS A 258 4.03 -13.63 -12.06
CA HIS A 258 5.31 -13.88 -11.40
C HIS A 258 5.28 -13.41 -9.95
N ASN A 259 4.85 -12.17 -9.73
CA ASN A 259 4.77 -11.59 -8.39
C ASN A 259 3.70 -12.26 -7.53
N PHE A 260 2.56 -12.65 -8.11
CA PHE A 260 1.57 -13.49 -7.44
C PHE A 260 2.18 -14.80 -6.96
N ASN A 261 2.88 -15.52 -7.83
CA ASN A 261 3.52 -16.80 -7.47
C ASN A 261 4.60 -16.63 -6.41
N ARG A 262 5.35 -15.51 -6.39
CA ARG A 262 6.34 -15.23 -5.35
C ARG A 262 5.67 -15.17 -3.97
N HIS A 263 4.55 -14.47 -3.85
CA HIS A 263 3.82 -14.35 -2.57
C HIS A 263 3.09 -15.66 -2.23
N TYR A 264 2.34 -16.22 -3.19
CA TYR A 264 1.46 -17.36 -3.01
C TYR A 264 2.19 -18.66 -2.65
N ASN A 265 3.38 -18.88 -3.24
CA ASN A 265 4.19 -20.08 -3.01
C ASN A 265 5.21 -19.94 -1.86
N SER A 266 5.25 -18.78 -1.17
CA SER A 266 6.13 -18.55 -0.02
C SER A 266 5.34 -18.40 1.27
N ASN A 267 5.29 -17.20 1.86
CA ASN A 267 4.65 -16.92 3.14
C ASN A 267 3.26 -16.27 3.00
N ARG A 268 2.73 -16.14 1.77
CA ARG A 268 1.43 -15.53 1.47
C ARG A 268 1.23 -14.11 2.03
N ALA A 269 2.31 -13.36 2.22
CA ALA A 269 2.21 -11.94 2.55
C ALA A 269 1.33 -11.21 1.51
N PRO A 270 0.55 -10.19 1.91
CA PRO A 270 -0.30 -9.44 1.00
C PRO A 270 0.47 -8.96 -0.23
N LEU A 271 -0.09 -9.22 -1.42
CA LEU A 271 0.46 -8.72 -2.68
C LEU A 271 -0.10 -7.31 -2.93
N GLY A 272 0.78 -6.31 -2.83
CA GLY A 272 0.47 -4.93 -3.18
C GLY A 272 0.57 -4.66 -4.68
N LEU A 273 -0.53 -4.28 -5.31
CA LEU A 273 -0.55 -3.79 -6.69
C LEU A 273 -0.94 -2.31 -6.70
N HIS A 274 0.07 -1.44 -6.75
CA HIS A 274 -0.09 0.00 -6.59
C HIS A 274 0.02 0.73 -7.93
N PHE A 275 -0.99 1.52 -8.28
CA PHE A 275 -1.14 2.15 -9.59
C PHE A 275 -1.40 3.66 -9.51
N HIS A 276 -0.95 4.36 -10.55
CA HIS A 276 -1.60 5.59 -11.00
C HIS A 276 -2.62 5.23 -12.10
N ALA A 277 -3.85 5.74 -11.99
CA ALA A 277 -4.91 5.44 -12.97
C ALA A 277 -4.53 5.86 -14.41
N SER A 278 -3.79 6.95 -14.55
CA SER A 278 -3.27 7.43 -15.84
C SER A 278 -2.41 6.39 -16.56
N TRP A 279 -1.60 5.61 -15.83
CA TRP A 279 -0.77 4.57 -16.42
C TRP A 279 -1.60 3.41 -16.97
N LEU A 280 -2.60 2.93 -16.22
CA LEU A 280 -3.51 1.88 -16.72
C LEU A 280 -4.38 2.35 -17.89
N LYS A 281 -4.80 3.63 -17.92
CA LYS A 281 -5.54 4.19 -19.06
C LYS A 281 -4.65 4.48 -20.27
N SER A 282 -3.33 4.60 -20.09
CA SER A 282 -2.42 4.94 -21.18
C SER A 282 -2.43 3.91 -22.32
N LYS A 283 -2.66 2.64 -21.98
CA LYS A 283 -2.74 1.54 -22.95
C LYS A 283 -3.85 0.58 -22.57
N LYS A 284 -4.75 0.34 -23.54
CA LYS A 284 -5.84 -0.63 -23.40
C LYS A 284 -5.34 -2.02 -22.97
N GLU A 285 -4.20 -2.46 -23.53
CA GLU A 285 -3.58 -3.75 -23.19
C GLU A 285 -3.23 -3.91 -21.71
N TYR A 286 -2.85 -2.83 -21.00
CA TYR A 286 -2.55 -2.92 -19.56
C TYR A 286 -3.81 -3.15 -18.75
N ARG A 287 -4.87 -2.41 -19.05
CA ARG A 287 -6.18 -2.59 -18.41
C ARG A 287 -6.74 -3.98 -18.67
N ASP A 288 -6.73 -4.42 -19.92
CA ASP A 288 -7.27 -5.73 -20.31
C ASP A 288 -6.51 -6.86 -19.60
N GLU A 289 -5.19 -6.74 -19.45
CA GLU A 289 -4.38 -7.74 -18.76
C GLU A 289 -4.59 -7.73 -17.23
N LEU A 290 -4.79 -6.57 -16.61
CA LEU A 290 -5.18 -6.51 -15.19
C LEU A 290 -6.53 -7.17 -14.96
N ILE A 291 -7.52 -6.89 -15.82
CA ILE A 291 -8.85 -7.51 -15.75
C ILE A 291 -8.73 -9.03 -15.88
N LYS A 292 -7.97 -9.50 -16.87
CA LYS A 292 -7.72 -10.93 -17.08
C LYS A 292 -7.06 -11.57 -15.87
N PHE A 293 -6.06 -10.92 -15.27
CA PHE A 293 -5.43 -11.40 -14.04
C PHE A 293 -6.42 -11.50 -12.89
N ILE A 294 -7.27 -10.48 -12.67
CA ILE A 294 -8.30 -10.52 -11.63
C ILE A 294 -9.26 -11.68 -11.88
N GLU A 295 -9.74 -11.86 -13.11
CA GLU A 295 -10.65 -12.93 -13.49
C GLU A 295 -10.03 -14.33 -13.33
N GLU A 296 -8.73 -14.49 -13.55
CA GLU A 296 -8.00 -15.72 -13.24
C GLU A 296 -7.89 -15.97 -11.73
N MET A 297 -7.68 -14.92 -10.93
CA MET A 297 -7.47 -15.04 -9.49
C MET A 297 -8.76 -15.29 -8.71
N VAL A 298 -9.89 -14.68 -9.09
CA VAL A 298 -11.18 -14.89 -8.41
C VAL A 298 -11.72 -16.33 -8.55
N LEU A 299 -11.18 -17.12 -9.49
CA LEU A 299 -11.50 -18.55 -9.61
C LEU A 299 -10.81 -19.41 -8.52
N LYS A 300 -9.83 -18.87 -7.80
CA LYS A 300 -9.12 -19.56 -6.71
C LYS A 300 -9.87 -19.33 -5.40
N GLN A 301 -10.17 -20.42 -4.66
CA GLN A 301 -10.96 -20.36 -3.42
C GLN A 301 -10.21 -19.71 -2.23
N ASP A 302 -8.90 -19.56 -2.35
CA ASP A 302 -8.00 -19.05 -1.31
C ASP A 302 -7.33 -17.74 -1.71
N VAL A 303 -7.86 -17.00 -2.69
CA VAL A 303 -7.36 -15.68 -3.10
C VAL A 303 -8.44 -14.63 -2.92
N TYR A 304 -8.09 -13.50 -2.31
CA TYR A 304 -9.02 -12.43 -1.97
C TYR A 304 -8.46 -11.06 -2.38
N PHE A 305 -9.26 -10.29 -3.12
CA PHE A 305 -9.02 -8.88 -3.39
C PHE A 305 -9.69 -8.04 -2.31
N VAL A 306 -8.86 -7.43 -1.47
CA VAL A 306 -9.28 -6.76 -0.23
C VAL A 306 -8.77 -5.32 -0.21
N THR A 307 -9.35 -4.51 0.68
CA THR A 307 -8.82 -3.18 0.98
C THR A 307 -7.56 -3.30 1.86
N MET A 308 -6.93 -2.20 2.25
CA MET A 308 -5.74 -2.18 3.09
C MET A 308 -6.06 -2.39 4.57
N MET A 309 -7.25 -2.00 5.02
CA MET A 309 -7.73 -2.26 6.39
C MET A 309 -8.10 -3.74 6.66
N GLN A 310 -8.39 -4.53 5.63
CA GLN A 310 -8.91 -5.88 5.77
C GLN A 310 -7.87 -6.99 6.07
N PRO A 311 -6.63 -6.93 5.52
CA PRO A 311 -5.54 -7.83 5.89
C PRO A 311 -5.16 -7.78 7.38
#